data_AF-A0A4P6GSQ6-F1
#
_entry.id   AF-A0A4P6GSQ6-F1
#
_cell.length_a   1.000
_cell.length_b   1.000
_cell.length_c   1.000
_cell.angle_alpha   90.00
_cell.angle_beta   90.00
_cell.angle_gamma   90.00
#
_symmetry.space_group_name_H-M   'P 1'
#
loop_
_entity.id
_entity.type
_entity.pdbx_description
1 polymer ?
#
loop_
_entity_poly.entity_id
_entity_poly.type
_entity_poly.pdbx_seq_one_letter_code
_entity_poly.pdbx_strand_id
1 'polypeptide(L)'
;MPTFTQLFVAPLEFGFMRDGLLVVLLIGVTASVLSCLLVVRRQALMGDAISHCVLLGVALGWLAAKEQGVLWGALAAGVLSGSAITFIERSGIKLDAAMGIVLTAAFALGLAIISIVKPTGIDLFHVLLGNVLGVSAADLEHTAVGCALVLATVALLFRGLQFWSFDPVAAQVAGLPTRLLHYVFTVLLSATVVVSIQAVGILLVIAMLVTPGATAWLLTRRLAPMMGVAAAIGAFSGVGGLYGSYHLDVASGPAIVLVASGLFVLTLLLAPRRGVLWQRWAQRRTRNGAIDDDLLKDALLAEREEGLALTTALLGERLGVTAATTRRSLARLARGGLLLWRGDRIALTPEGERRATELVRTLRLLETYLHDVEAVPIENIRAQADKREHALSADAVEAMARLLGDPRTDPHGHPIPQRDAGLEGPQVLRRIAGQSLAATIAGQGGRVSMISDDRADLVGEMARLGILPDAHVTVLAHEPDGLRVRIDHAEPAGLSAEIARRVFVMPWPRIVAQRAA
;
A
#
# COMPACT_ATOMS: atom_id res chain seq x y z
N MET A 1 -30.83 -33.59 9.98
CA MET A 1 -30.36 -32.24 9.58
C MET A 1 -31.57 -31.35 9.45
N PRO A 2 -31.57 -30.13 10.02
CA PRO A 2 -32.68 -29.21 9.82
C PRO A 2 -32.87 -28.98 8.32
N THR A 3 -34.10 -29.08 7.85
CA THR A 3 -34.43 -28.85 6.43
C THR A 3 -34.14 -27.39 6.09
N PHE A 4 -33.73 -27.06 4.86
CA PHE A 4 -33.45 -25.67 4.44
C PHE A 4 -34.60 -24.71 4.79
N THR A 5 -35.84 -25.20 4.72
CA THR A 5 -37.05 -24.49 5.15
C THR A 5 -37.11 -24.26 6.67
N GLN A 6 -36.68 -25.20 7.51
CA GLN A 6 -36.61 -25.00 8.97
C GLN A 6 -35.52 -24.01 9.40
N LEU A 7 -34.44 -23.89 8.62
CA LEU A 7 -33.36 -22.96 8.93
C LEU A 7 -33.71 -21.51 8.55
N PHE A 8 -34.43 -21.29 7.45
CA PHE A 8 -34.71 -19.95 6.93
C PHE A 8 -36.16 -19.48 7.10
N VAL A 9 -37.15 -20.38 7.06
CA VAL A 9 -38.58 -20.01 7.09
C VAL A 9 -39.15 -20.04 8.50
N ALA A 10 -38.73 -21.01 9.34
CA ALA A 10 -39.27 -21.15 10.70
C ALA A 10 -39.05 -19.91 11.61
N PRO A 11 -37.89 -19.22 11.60
CA PRO A 11 -37.73 -17.99 12.38
C PRO A 11 -38.67 -16.87 11.92
N LEU A 12 -38.96 -16.81 10.61
CA LEU A 12 -39.85 -15.81 10.04
C LEU A 12 -41.33 -16.10 10.29
N GLU A 13 -41.72 -17.22 10.90
CA GLU A 13 -43.12 -17.45 11.27
C GLU A 13 -43.51 -16.64 12.51
N PHE A 14 -42.54 -16.25 13.33
CA PHE A 14 -42.76 -15.47 14.54
C PHE A 14 -42.80 -13.96 14.27
N GLY A 15 -43.87 -13.28 14.70
CA GLY A 15 -44.03 -11.82 14.53
C GLY A 15 -42.89 -11.01 15.16
N PHE A 16 -42.50 -11.35 16.39
CA PHE A 16 -41.40 -10.67 17.09
C PHE A 16 -40.05 -10.76 16.35
N MET A 17 -39.81 -11.85 15.63
CA MET A 17 -38.58 -12.04 14.86
C MET A 17 -38.61 -11.18 13.58
N ARG A 18 -39.78 -11.05 12.93
CA ARG A 18 -39.95 -10.15 11.78
C ARG A 18 -39.71 -8.69 12.18
N ASP A 19 -40.31 -8.28 13.29
CA ASP A 19 -40.20 -6.90 13.79
C ASP A 19 -38.75 -6.58 14.21
N GLY A 20 -38.11 -7.50 14.95
CA GLY A 20 -36.70 -7.39 15.30
C GLY A 20 -35.76 -7.34 14.09
N LEU A 21 -36.03 -8.15 13.05
CA LEU A 21 -35.25 -8.14 11.82
C LEU A 21 -35.39 -6.81 11.06
N LEU A 22 -36.61 -6.27 10.95
CA LEU A 22 -36.87 -4.99 10.31
C LEU A 22 -36.15 -3.85 11.03
N VAL A 23 -36.24 -3.79 12.36
CA VAL A 23 -35.52 -2.81 13.18
C VAL A 23 -34.02 -2.89 12.97
N VAL A 24 -33.44 -4.09 13.07
CA VAL A 24 -32.00 -4.29 12.91
C VAL A 24 -31.54 -3.92 11.50
N LEU A 25 -32.34 -4.20 10.47
CA LEU A 25 -32.02 -3.85 9.10
C LEU A 25 -32.09 -2.34 8.88
N LEU A 26 -33.11 -1.67 9.40
CA LEU A 26 -33.25 -0.21 9.35
C LEU A 26 -32.07 0.48 10.03
N ILE A 27 -31.81 0.13 11.30
CA ILE A 27 -30.71 0.69 12.10
C ILE A 27 -29.35 0.34 11.49
N GLY A 28 -29.16 -0.92 11.09
CA GLY A 28 -27.92 -1.40 10.49
C GLY A 28 -27.57 -0.63 9.23
N VAL A 29 -28.55 -0.36 8.36
CA VAL A 29 -28.35 0.45 7.15
C VAL A 29 -28.07 1.91 7.50
N THR A 30 -28.87 2.55 8.35
CA THR A 30 -28.71 3.98 8.67
C THR A 30 -27.40 4.27 9.39
N ALA A 31 -27.07 3.48 10.41
CA ALA A 31 -25.82 3.60 11.14
C ALA A 31 -24.61 3.33 10.24
N SER A 32 -24.66 2.34 9.34
CA SER A 32 -23.57 2.05 8.40
C SER A 32 -23.33 3.17 7.39
N VAL A 33 -24.40 3.85 6.97
CA VAL A 33 -24.30 5.01 6.07
C VAL A 33 -23.60 6.18 6.76
N LEU A 34 -23.99 6.50 8.00
CA LEU A 34 -23.31 7.53 8.79
C LEU A 34 -21.89 7.12 9.21
N SER A 35 -21.65 5.83 9.44
CA SER A 35 -20.32 5.27 9.71
C SER A 35 -19.30 5.66 8.65
N CYS A 36 -19.72 5.70 7.38
CA CYS A 36 -18.82 6.09 6.30
C CYS A 36 -18.33 7.54 6.44
N LEU A 37 -19.22 8.46 6.82
CA LEU A 37 -18.87 9.86 7.06
C LEU A 37 -17.96 10.01 8.30
N LEU A 38 -18.26 9.27 9.38
CA LEU A 38 -17.42 9.23 10.59
C LEU A 38 -16.00 8.76 10.29
N VAL A 39 -15.86 7.68 9.50
CA VAL A 39 -14.56 7.10 9.15
C VAL A 39 -13.75 8.02 8.24
N VAL A 40 -14.37 8.62 7.22
CA VAL A 40 -13.67 9.57 6.33
C VAL A 40 -13.17 10.80 7.10
N ARG A 41 -13.95 11.27 8.07
CA ARG A 41 -13.57 12.40 8.94
C ARG A 41 -12.59 12.03 10.07
N ARG A 42 -12.23 10.76 10.23
CA ARG A 42 -11.43 10.24 11.36
C ARG A 42 -12.06 10.50 12.73
N GLN A 43 -13.38 10.51 12.80
CA GLN A 43 -14.16 10.78 14.02
C GLN A 43 -14.92 9.53 14.47
N ALA A 44 -14.34 8.33 14.33
CA ALA A 44 -15.05 7.07 14.57
C ALA A 44 -15.61 6.94 16.00
N LEU A 45 -14.96 7.54 16.99
CA LEU A 45 -15.40 7.53 18.40
C LEU A 45 -16.45 8.60 18.74
N MET A 46 -16.85 9.45 17.79
CA MET A 46 -17.86 10.48 18.02
C MET A 46 -19.23 9.87 18.37
N GLY A 47 -19.60 8.74 17.73
CA GLY A 47 -20.85 8.04 18.03
C GLY A 47 -20.89 7.48 19.45
N ASP A 48 -19.76 6.99 19.95
CA ASP A 48 -19.61 6.51 21.34
C ASP A 48 -19.77 7.67 22.34
N ALA A 49 -19.04 8.76 22.13
CA ALA A 49 -19.15 9.96 22.96
C ALA A 49 -20.59 10.50 23.03
N ILE A 50 -21.29 10.56 21.89
CA ILE A 50 -22.69 11.00 21.83
C ILE A 50 -23.61 10.02 22.57
N SER A 51 -23.41 8.71 22.44
CA SER A 51 -24.28 7.68 23.04
C SER A 51 -24.36 7.75 24.56
N HIS A 52 -23.23 8.00 25.23
CA HIS A 52 -23.26 8.17 26.69
C HIS A 52 -23.71 9.57 27.14
N CYS A 53 -23.54 10.60 26.31
CA CYS A 53 -24.17 11.90 26.58
C CYS A 53 -25.70 11.81 26.47
N VAL A 54 -26.21 10.98 25.55
CA VAL A 54 -27.62 10.69 25.43
C VAL A 54 -28.17 10.07 26.72
N LEU A 55 -27.42 9.20 27.41
CA LEU A 55 -27.84 8.65 28.71
C LEU A 55 -28.08 9.75 29.76
N LEU A 56 -27.18 10.74 29.84
CA LEU A 56 -27.39 11.92 30.69
C LEU A 56 -28.66 12.69 30.26
N GLY A 57 -28.87 12.86 28.97
CA GLY A 57 -30.06 13.48 28.40
C GLY A 57 -31.36 12.76 28.76
N VAL A 58 -31.36 11.43 28.72
CA VAL A 58 -32.49 10.59 29.15
C VAL A 58 -32.80 10.84 30.62
N ALA A 59 -31.78 10.85 31.48
CA ALA A 59 -31.94 11.08 32.91
C ALA A 59 -32.52 12.47 33.22
N LEU A 60 -31.98 13.52 32.58
CA LEU A 60 -32.46 14.90 32.74
C LEU A 60 -33.85 15.11 32.12
N GLY A 61 -34.11 14.51 30.97
CA GLY A 61 -35.42 14.55 30.30
C GLY A 61 -36.51 13.91 31.15
N TRP A 62 -36.20 12.77 31.78
CA TRP A 62 -37.11 12.11 32.71
C TRP A 62 -37.40 12.98 33.94
N LEU A 63 -36.39 13.66 34.49
CA LEU A 63 -36.60 14.61 35.59
C LEU A 63 -37.50 15.79 35.21
N ALA A 64 -37.37 16.30 33.99
CA ALA A 64 -38.11 17.48 33.54
C ALA A 64 -39.57 17.19 33.19
N ALA A 65 -39.84 16.11 32.43
CA ALA A 65 -41.17 15.82 31.92
C ALA A 65 -41.53 14.32 31.92
N LYS A 66 -40.88 13.53 32.79
CA LYS A 66 -41.08 12.07 32.90
C LYS A 66 -40.87 11.40 31.53
N GLU A 67 -41.67 10.39 31.19
CA GLU A 67 -41.53 9.61 29.95
C GLU A 67 -41.57 10.47 28.68
N GLN A 68 -42.38 11.53 28.65
CA GLN A 68 -42.50 12.42 27.48
C GLN A 68 -41.24 13.27 27.26
N GLY A 69 -40.46 13.52 28.32
CA GLY A 69 -39.23 14.29 28.26
C GLY A 69 -38.00 13.50 27.80
N VAL A 70 -38.06 12.16 27.82
CA VAL A 70 -36.91 11.29 27.56
C VAL A 70 -36.34 11.50 26.15
N LEU A 71 -37.19 11.49 25.12
CA LEU A 71 -36.76 11.64 23.73
C LEU A 71 -36.11 13.01 23.49
N TRP A 72 -36.75 14.07 23.96
CA TRP A 72 -36.27 15.44 23.77
C TRP A 72 -35.01 15.73 24.59
N GLY A 73 -34.93 15.21 25.83
CA GLY A 73 -33.73 15.30 26.66
C GLY A 73 -32.55 14.56 26.04
N ALA A 74 -32.78 13.35 25.52
CA ALA A 74 -31.79 12.55 24.80
C ALA A 74 -31.23 13.28 23.57
N LEU A 75 -32.13 13.80 22.72
CA LEU A 75 -31.74 14.55 21.52
C LEU A 75 -31.00 15.84 21.87
N ALA A 76 -31.51 16.61 22.84
CA ALA A 76 -30.86 17.85 23.28
C ALA A 76 -29.45 17.57 23.81
N ALA A 77 -29.26 16.54 24.64
CA ALA A 77 -27.96 16.19 25.18
C ALA A 77 -26.97 15.73 24.10
N GLY A 78 -27.42 14.97 23.09
CA GLY A 78 -26.57 14.55 21.99
C GLY A 78 -26.15 15.70 21.05
N VAL A 79 -26.99 16.72 20.88
CA VAL A 79 -26.62 17.95 20.13
C VAL A 79 -25.70 18.85 20.95
N LEU A 80 -25.99 18.99 22.25
CA LEU A 80 -25.16 19.76 23.18
C LEU A 80 -23.77 19.13 23.36
N SER A 81 -23.66 17.79 23.32
CA SER A 81 -22.36 17.13 23.44
C SER A 81 -21.43 17.47 22.29
N GLY A 82 -21.92 17.48 21.05
CA GLY A 82 -21.10 17.90 19.89
C GLY A 82 -20.62 19.35 20.03
N SER A 83 -21.47 20.24 20.55
CA SER A 83 -21.10 21.63 20.83
C SER A 83 -20.05 21.73 21.94
N ALA A 84 -20.20 20.95 23.02
CA ALA A 84 -19.25 20.89 24.12
C ALA A 84 -17.88 20.35 23.68
N ILE A 85 -17.87 19.29 22.87
CA ILE A 85 -16.65 18.70 22.29
C ILE A 85 -15.93 19.74 21.44
N THR A 86 -16.64 20.41 20.52
CA THR A 86 -16.06 21.47 19.68
C THR A 86 -15.56 22.65 20.52
N PHE A 87 -16.24 23.02 21.60
CA PHE A 87 -15.79 24.08 22.50
C PHE A 87 -14.46 23.72 23.20
N ILE A 88 -14.32 22.48 23.68
CA ILE A 88 -13.10 21.98 24.33
C ILE A 88 -11.96 21.85 23.31
N GLU A 89 -12.26 21.36 22.11
CA GLU A 89 -11.29 21.24 21.02
C GLU A 89 -10.69 22.61 20.64
N ARG A 90 -11.50 23.67 20.62
CA ARG A 90 -11.03 25.04 20.35
C ARG A 90 -10.04 25.58 21.39
N SER A 91 -10.02 25.01 22.59
CA SER A 91 -9.04 25.35 23.63
C SER A 91 -7.66 24.71 23.41
N GLY A 92 -7.46 23.99 22.29
CA GLY A 92 -6.19 23.35 21.92
C GLY A 92 -6.06 21.89 22.33
N ILE A 93 -7.12 21.30 22.90
CA ILE A 93 -7.16 19.88 23.27
C ILE A 93 -7.48 19.05 22.01
N LYS A 94 -6.78 17.92 21.82
CA LYS A 94 -7.03 17.00 20.70
C LYS A 94 -8.48 16.50 20.73
N LEU A 95 -9.11 16.40 19.57
CA LEU A 95 -10.50 15.97 19.44
C LEU A 95 -10.80 14.66 20.20
N ASP A 96 -9.94 13.65 20.09
CA ASP A 96 -10.11 12.37 20.80
C ASP A 96 -10.13 12.52 22.33
N ALA A 97 -9.29 13.41 22.86
CA ALA A 97 -9.28 13.71 24.29
C ALA A 97 -10.51 14.52 24.71
N ALA A 98 -10.94 15.49 23.88
CA ALA A 98 -12.17 16.25 24.13
C ALA A 98 -13.40 15.34 24.15
N MET A 99 -13.51 14.40 23.20
CA MET A 99 -14.55 13.37 23.18
C MET A 99 -14.54 12.54 24.46
N GLY A 100 -13.36 12.04 24.89
CA GLY A 100 -13.22 11.24 26.12
C GLY A 100 -13.60 11.98 27.41
N ILE A 101 -13.25 13.26 27.53
CA ILE A 101 -13.59 14.08 28.70
C ILE A 101 -15.11 14.29 28.80
N VAL A 102 -15.75 14.69 27.69
CA VAL A 102 -17.21 14.94 27.67
C VAL A 102 -17.97 13.64 27.92
N LEU A 103 -17.54 12.55 27.26
CA LEU A 103 -18.08 11.21 27.41
C LEU A 103 -18.08 10.76 28.88
N THR A 104 -16.92 10.77 29.53
CA THR A 104 -16.76 10.26 30.90
C THR A 104 -17.51 11.11 31.91
N ALA A 105 -17.49 12.44 31.78
CA ALA A 105 -18.22 13.35 32.64
C ALA A 105 -19.74 13.16 32.50
N ALA A 106 -20.25 13.10 31.27
CA ALA A 106 -21.67 12.92 31.02
C ALA A 106 -22.17 11.56 31.49
N PHE A 107 -21.41 10.50 31.24
CA PHE A 107 -21.75 9.15 31.70
C PHE A 107 -21.82 9.07 33.23
N ALA A 108 -20.80 9.57 33.93
CA ALA A 108 -20.75 9.57 35.39
C ALA A 108 -21.91 10.38 35.99
N LEU A 109 -22.20 11.56 35.44
CA LEU A 109 -23.31 12.41 35.90
C LEU A 109 -24.67 11.78 35.63
N GLY A 110 -24.87 11.22 34.43
CA GLY A 110 -26.12 10.55 34.04
C GLY A 110 -26.40 9.34 34.93
N LEU A 111 -25.38 8.53 35.19
CA LEU A 111 -25.47 7.38 36.08
C LEU A 111 -25.75 7.80 37.54
N ALA A 112 -25.10 8.86 38.02
CA ALA A 112 -25.35 9.40 39.36
C ALA A 112 -26.81 9.84 39.52
N ILE A 113 -27.36 10.56 38.53
CA ILE A 113 -28.77 10.98 38.53
C ILE A 113 -29.69 9.76 38.56
N ILE A 114 -29.48 8.79 37.66
CA ILE A 114 -30.32 7.58 37.58
C ILE A 114 -30.24 6.79 38.89
N SER A 115 -29.06 6.69 39.50
CA SER A 115 -28.86 5.97 40.76
C SER A 115 -29.56 6.62 41.95
N ILE A 116 -29.69 7.95 41.96
CA ILE A 116 -30.37 8.71 43.03
C ILE A 116 -31.88 8.66 42.84
N VAL A 117 -32.33 8.92 41.62
CA VAL A 117 -33.74 9.08 41.28
C VAL A 117 -34.46 7.74 41.22
N LYS A 118 -33.75 6.66 40.87
CA LYS A 118 -34.28 5.30 40.67
C LYS A 118 -35.58 5.32 39.85
N PRO A 119 -35.55 5.86 38.61
CA PRO A 119 -36.75 5.96 37.79
C PRO A 119 -37.35 4.58 37.53
N THR A 120 -38.61 4.41 37.91
CA THR A 120 -39.41 3.22 37.55
C THR A 120 -39.54 3.14 36.03
N GLY A 121 -39.08 2.04 35.43
CA GLY A 121 -39.21 1.78 33.99
C GLY A 121 -37.93 1.98 33.16
N ILE A 122 -36.83 2.48 33.73
CA ILE A 122 -35.53 2.55 33.02
C ILE A 122 -34.59 1.50 33.59
N ASP A 123 -34.47 0.37 32.89
CA ASP A 123 -33.47 -0.65 33.20
C ASP A 123 -32.16 -0.36 32.47
N LEU A 124 -31.09 -0.13 33.23
CA LEU A 124 -29.76 0.13 32.70
C LEU A 124 -29.24 -1.03 31.85
N PHE A 125 -29.53 -2.28 32.24
CA PHE A 125 -29.13 -3.44 31.47
C PHE A 125 -29.83 -3.48 30.12
N HIS A 126 -31.10 -3.10 30.08
CA HIS A 126 -31.86 -3.01 28.83
C HIS A 126 -31.33 -1.90 27.91
N VAL A 127 -30.93 -0.75 28.45
CA VAL A 127 -30.33 0.34 27.65
C VAL A 127 -28.94 -0.03 27.12
N LEU A 128 -28.15 -0.78 27.89
CA LEU A 128 -26.79 -1.18 27.52
C LEU A 128 -26.77 -2.34 26.50
N LEU A 129 -27.57 -3.38 26.74
CA LEU A 129 -27.57 -4.63 25.96
C LEU A 129 -28.65 -4.66 24.88
N GLY A 130 -29.74 -3.91 25.05
CA GLY A 130 -30.91 -3.90 24.17
C GLY A 130 -31.73 -5.20 24.23
N ASN A 131 -32.95 -5.14 23.70
CA ASN A 131 -33.74 -6.34 23.41
C ASN A 131 -34.43 -6.23 22.04
N VAL A 132 -33.70 -6.63 20.99
CA VAL A 132 -34.20 -6.63 19.61
C VAL A 132 -35.53 -7.38 19.45
N LEU A 133 -35.71 -8.45 20.22
CA LEU A 133 -36.88 -9.34 20.10
C LEU A 133 -38.10 -8.80 20.86
N GLY A 134 -37.93 -7.78 21.71
CA GLY A 134 -38.99 -7.19 22.54
C GLY A 134 -39.48 -5.83 22.03
N VAL A 135 -39.17 -5.48 20.79
CA VAL A 135 -39.55 -4.20 20.17
C VAL A 135 -41.08 -4.11 20.04
N SER A 136 -41.67 -3.00 20.49
CA SER A 136 -43.10 -2.75 20.30
C SER A 136 -43.39 -2.21 18.90
N ALA A 137 -44.65 -2.33 18.44
CA ALA A 137 -45.06 -1.76 17.15
C ALA A 137 -44.84 -0.23 17.08
N ALA A 138 -45.00 0.47 18.20
CA ALA A 138 -44.72 1.90 18.30
C ALA A 138 -43.22 2.19 18.14
N ASP A 139 -42.35 1.39 18.75
CA ASP A 139 -40.88 1.53 18.61
C ASP A 139 -40.41 1.26 17.18
N LEU A 140 -41.04 0.29 16.50
CA LEU A 140 -40.79 0.01 15.09
C LEU A 140 -41.19 1.22 14.21
N GLU A 141 -42.36 1.81 14.44
CA GLU A 141 -42.81 2.99 13.69
C GLU A 141 -41.87 4.19 13.90
N HIS A 142 -41.53 4.51 15.15
CA HIS A 142 -40.59 5.59 15.46
C HIS A 142 -39.20 5.33 14.84
N THR A 143 -38.75 4.07 14.88
CA THR A 143 -37.47 3.66 14.28
C THR A 143 -37.49 3.82 12.76
N ALA A 144 -38.56 3.38 12.09
CA ALA A 144 -38.72 3.49 10.65
C ALA A 144 -38.75 4.96 10.20
N VAL A 145 -39.55 5.80 10.87
CA VAL A 145 -39.65 7.23 10.56
C VAL A 145 -38.31 7.93 10.80
N GLY A 146 -37.66 7.68 11.95
CA GLY A 146 -36.36 8.27 12.28
C GLY A 146 -35.27 7.88 11.29
N CYS A 147 -35.17 6.58 10.96
CA CYS A 147 -34.23 6.07 9.96
C CYS A 147 -34.48 6.66 8.57
N ALA A 148 -35.74 6.73 8.14
CA ALA A 148 -36.11 7.32 6.86
C ALA A 148 -35.73 8.80 6.79
N LEU A 149 -36.01 9.57 7.85
CA LEU A 149 -35.64 10.99 7.94
C LEU A 149 -34.13 11.20 7.86
N VAL A 150 -33.35 10.39 8.59
CA VAL A 150 -31.88 10.45 8.57
C VAL A 150 -31.34 10.14 7.18
N LEU A 151 -31.78 9.04 6.56
CA LEU A 151 -31.32 8.66 5.22
C LEU A 151 -31.73 9.68 4.17
N ALA A 152 -32.96 10.19 4.23
CA ALA A 152 -33.43 11.23 3.31
C ALA A 152 -32.59 12.50 3.45
N THR A 153 -32.29 12.93 4.67
CA THR A 153 -31.45 14.12 4.93
C THR A 153 -30.03 13.91 4.42
N VAL A 154 -29.44 12.73 4.66
CA VAL A 154 -28.10 12.38 4.12
C VAL A 154 -28.11 12.37 2.59
N ALA A 155 -29.16 11.83 1.96
CA ALA A 155 -29.29 11.80 0.51
C ALA A 155 -29.43 13.21 -0.09
N LEU A 156 -30.27 14.05 0.51
CA LEU A 156 -30.50 15.44 0.07
C LEU A 156 -29.25 16.30 0.22
N LEU A 157 -28.53 16.17 1.34
CA LEU A 157 -27.31 16.93 1.62
C LEU A 157 -26.02 16.19 1.19
N PHE A 158 -26.13 15.10 0.42
CA PHE A 158 -25.00 14.22 0.11
C PHE A 158 -23.79 14.97 -0.46
N ARG A 159 -24.00 15.86 -1.44
CA ARG A 159 -22.92 16.64 -2.06
C ARG A 159 -22.25 17.59 -1.08
N GLY A 160 -23.03 18.25 -0.22
CA GLY A 160 -22.51 19.17 0.80
C GLY A 160 -21.72 18.44 1.89
N LEU A 161 -22.29 17.35 2.43
CA LEU A 161 -21.64 16.50 3.43
C LEU A 161 -20.37 15.85 2.87
N GLN A 162 -20.40 15.37 1.62
CA GLN A 162 -19.23 14.80 0.95
C GLN A 162 -18.12 15.85 0.86
N PHE A 163 -18.38 17.02 0.29
CA PHE A 163 -17.33 18.01 0.07
C PHE A 163 -16.74 18.51 1.40
N TRP A 164 -17.59 18.85 2.36
CA TRP A 164 -17.17 19.26 3.70
C TRP A 164 -16.39 18.17 4.47
N SER A 165 -16.65 16.89 4.20
CA SER A 165 -15.94 15.78 4.84
C SER A 165 -14.54 15.54 4.27
N PHE A 166 -14.31 15.83 2.99
CA PHE A 166 -12.99 15.68 2.38
C PHE A 166 -12.10 16.91 2.56
N ASP A 167 -12.66 18.11 2.41
CA ASP A 167 -11.92 19.36 2.60
C ASP A 167 -12.84 20.45 3.18
N PRO A 168 -12.84 20.64 4.51
CA PRO A 168 -13.67 21.66 5.14
C PRO A 168 -13.22 23.09 4.79
N VAL A 169 -11.94 23.31 4.46
CA VAL A 169 -11.40 24.64 4.12
C VAL A 169 -11.82 25.01 2.70
N ALA A 170 -11.62 24.11 1.74
CA ALA A 170 -12.09 24.33 0.37
C ALA A 170 -13.61 24.44 0.29
N ALA A 171 -14.35 23.67 1.09
CA ALA A 171 -15.81 23.82 1.19
C ALA A 171 -16.21 25.22 1.68
N GLN A 172 -15.50 25.78 2.66
CA GLN A 172 -15.75 27.13 3.16
C GLN A 172 -15.44 28.21 2.11
N VAL A 173 -14.33 28.06 1.38
CA VAL A 173 -13.97 28.96 0.27
C VAL A 173 -14.98 28.89 -0.88
N ALA A 174 -15.53 27.70 -1.15
CA ALA A 174 -16.59 27.49 -2.14
C ALA A 174 -17.97 28.02 -1.71
N GLY A 175 -18.08 28.65 -0.54
CA GLY A 175 -19.31 29.26 -0.04
C GLY A 175 -20.29 28.30 0.64
N LEU A 176 -19.89 27.05 0.94
CA LEU A 176 -20.74 26.13 1.69
C LEU A 176 -20.83 26.55 3.17
N PRO A 177 -22.02 26.48 3.79
CA PRO A 177 -22.19 26.81 5.20
C PRO A 177 -21.65 25.67 6.08
N THR A 178 -20.33 25.59 6.25
CA THR A 178 -19.64 24.51 6.98
C THR A 178 -20.11 24.35 8.42
N ARG A 179 -20.44 25.45 9.11
CA ARG A 179 -21.02 25.42 10.46
C ARG A 179 -22.37 24.70 10.47
N LEU A 180 -23.25 25.00 9.50
CA LEU A 180 -24.55 24.33 9.39
C LEU A 180 -24.37 22.85 9.10
N LEU A 181 -23.47 22.48 8.18
CA LEU A 181 -23.20 21.08 7.86
C LEU A 181 -22.68 20.30 9.07
N HIS A 182 -21.82 20.91 9.90
CA HIS A 182 -21.37 20.31 11.16
C HIS A 182 -22.55 20.06 12.12
N TYR A 183 -23.40 21.05 12.36
CA TYR A 183 -24.56 20.89 13.24
C TYR A 183 -25.56 19.86 12.69
N VAL A 184 -25.84 19.89 11.39
CA VAL A 184 -26.71 18.89 10.74
C VAL A 184 -26.13 17.49 10.93
N PHE A 185 -24.82 17.31 10.74
CA PHE A 185 -24.18 16.02 10.97
C PHE A 185 -24.27 15.54 12.42
N THR A 186 -24.02 16.43 13.40
CA THR A 186 -24.17 16.10 14.82
C THR A 186 -25.62 15.75 15.16
N VAL A 187 -26.60 16.47 14.63
CA VAL A 187 -28.04 16.16 14.80
C VAL A 187 -28.38 14.82 14.19
N LEU A 188 -27.90 14.50 12.98
CA LEU A 188 -28.15 13.21 12.33
C LEU A 188 -27.55 12.05 13.13
N LEU A 189 -26.32 12.20 13.63
CA LEU A 189 -25.69 11.21 14.50
C LEU A 189 -26.48 11.03 15.80
N SER A 190 -26.82 12.13 16.48
CA SER A 190 -27.59 12.10 17.72
C SER A 190 -28.96 11.46 17.51
N ALA A 191 -29.70 11.86 16.48
CA ALA A 191 -31.00 11.26 16.16
C ALA A 191 -30.88 9.76 15.89
N THR A 192 -29.88 9.34 15.12
CA THR A 192 -29.63 7.91 14.83
C THR A 192 -29.34 7.14 16.11
N VAL A 193 -28.49 7.67 16.98
CA VAL A 193 -28.15 7.06 18.27
C VAL A 193 -29.38 6.95 19.16
N VAL A 194 -30.15 8.02 19.33
CA VAL A 194 -31.33 8.07 20.21
C VAL A 194 -32.39 7.06 19.76
N VAL A 195 -32.72 7.05 18.48
CA VAL A 195 -33.71 6.12 17.90
C VAL A 195 -33.24 4.68 18.03
N SER A 196 -31.94 4.43 17.86
CA SER A 196 -31.42 3.06 17.84
C SER A 196 -31.19 2.47 19.24
N ILE A 197 -30.87 3.30 20.25
CA ILE A 197 -30.63 2.84 21.62
C ILE A 197 -31.89 2.21 22.21
N GLN A 198 -33.07 2.78 21.95
CA GLN A 198 -34.32 2.27 22.50
C GLN A 198 -34.65 0.87 21.98
N ALA A 199 -34.34 0.60 20.70
CA ALA A 199 -34.72 -0.65 20.06
C ALA A 199 -33.65 -1.75 20.21
N VAL A 200 -32.36 -1.40 20.19
CA VAL A 200 -31.27 -2.40 20.13
C VAL A 200 -30.13 -2.19 21.13
N GLY A 201 -30.14 -1.09 21.87
CA GLY A 201 -29.15 -0.82 22.91
C GLY A 201 -27.83 -0.24 22.39
N ILE A 202 -27.08 0.36 23.30
CA ILE A 202 -25.86 1.15 23.00
C ILE A 202 -24.78 0.32 22.31
N LEU A 203 -24.55 -0.92 22.75
CA LEU A 203 -23.46 -1.76 22.24
C LEU A 203 -23.55 -1.99 20.72
N LEU A 204 -24.74 -2.34 20.22
CA LEU A 204 -24.90 -2.58 18.78
C LEU A 204 -24.76 -1.29 17.99
N VAL A 205 -25.33 -0.20 18.48
CA VAL A 205 -25.33 1.10 17.80
C VAL A 205 -23.90 1.57 17.53
N ILE A 206 -23.03 1.52 18.55
CA ILE A 206 -21.63 1.91 18.39
C ILE A 206 -20.93 1.00 17.39
N ALA A 207 -21.15 -0.31 17.46
CA ALA A 207 -20.54 -1.25 16.53
C ALA A 207 -20.97 -0.98 15.08
N MET A 208 -22.25 -0.70 14.84
CA MET A 208 -22.78 -0.38 13.50
C MET A 208 -22.35 1.01 12.99
N LEU A 209 -22.05 1.95 13.89
CA LEU A 209 -21.51 3.27 13.54
C LEU A 209 -20.01 3.25 13.21
N VAL A 210 -19.28 2.18 13.52
CA VAL A 210 -17.82 2.11 13.28
C VAL A 210 -17.44 1.00 12.32
N THR A 211 -17.85 -0.24 12.60
CA THR A 211 -17.32 -1.44 11.93
C THR A 211 -17.70 -1.54 10.45
N PRO A 212 -18.96 -1.32 10.03
CA PRO A 212 -19.34 -1.40 8.62
C PRO A 212 -18.63 -0.36 7.74
N GLY A 213 -18.52 0.89 8.22
CA GLY A 213 -17.80 1.95 7.51
C GLY A 213 -16.29 1.65 7.42
N ALA A 214 -15.67 1.17 8.49
CA ALA A 214 -14.26 0.77 8.48
C ALA A 214 -14.01 -0.40 7.52
N THR A 215 -14.93 -1.37 7.48
CA THR A 215 -14.86 -2.51 6.56
C THR A 215 -15.03 -2.07 5.10
N ALA A 216 -16.02 -1.22 4.81
CA ALA A 216 -16.25 -0.68 3.47
C ALA A 216 -15.10 0.22 2.99
N TRP A 217 -14.44 0.94 3.91
CA TRP A 217 -13.26 1.74 3.61
C TRP A 217 -12.09 0.90 3.10
N LEU A 218 -11.94 -0.35 3.56
CA LEU A 218 -10.91 -1.27 3.05
C LEU A 218 -11.19 -1.76 1.63
N LEU A 219 -12.46 -1.79 1.22
CA LEU A 219 -12.92 -2.35 -0.06
C LEU A 219 -13.11 -1.32 -1.17
N THR A 220 -13.38 -0.06 -0.83
CA THR A 220 -13.82 0.96 -1.78
C THR A 220 -12.91 2.20 -1.79
N ARG A 221 -13.05 3.03 -2.84
CA ARG A 221 -12.24 4.26 -3.03
C ARG A 221 -13.05 5.55 -3.17
N ARG A 222 -14.38 5.45 -3.28
CA ARG A 222 -15.28 6.59 -3.46
C ARG A 222 -16.36 6.52 -2.39
N LEU A 223 -16.79 7.66 -1.85
CA LEU A 223 -17.73 7.71 -0.71
C LEU A 223 -19.11 7.11 -1.04
N ALA A 224 -19.67 7.39 -2.22
CA ALA A 224 -20.98 6.83 -2.60
C ALA A 224 -21.01 5.28 -2.61
N PRO A 225 -20.10 4.57 -3.33
CA PRO A 225 -20.07 3.11 -3.26
C PRO A 225 -19.62 2.60 -1.87
N MET A 226 -18.84 3.37 -1.11
CA MET A 226 -18.51 3.04 0.28
C MET A 226 -19.76 2.96 1.16
N MET A 227 -20.69 3.91 1.04
CA MET A 227 -21.96 3.92 1.78
C MET A 227 -22.85 2.74 1.39
N GLY A 228 -22.93 2.40 0.11
CA GLY A 228 -23.67 1.23 -0.35
C GLY A 228 -23.09 -0.10 0.16
N VAL A 229 -21.77 -0.26 0.13
CA VAL A 229 -21.08 -1.45 0.66
C VAL A 229 -21.22 -1.54 2.17
N ALA A 230 -21.08 -0.42 2.89
CA ALA A 230 -21.26 -0.40 4.34
C ALA A 230 -22.70 -0.78 4.73
N ALA A 231 -23.71 -0.23 4.06
CA ALA A 231 -25.11 -0.59 4.26
C ALA A 231 -25.36 -2.08 4.04
N ALA A 232 -24.79 -2.67 2.99
CA ALA A 232 -24.87 -4.10 2.74
C ALA A 232 -24.21 -4.93 3.84
N ILE A 233 -23.04 -4.51 4.33
CA ILE A 233 -22.35 -5.17 5.45
C ILE A 233 -23.18 -5.08 6.73
N GLY A 234 -23.71 -3.90 7.08
CA GLY A 234 -24.58 -3.71 8.24
C GLY A 234 -25.84 -4.55 8.19
N ALA A 235 -26.54 -4.57 7.04
CA ALA A 235 -27.71 -5.41 6.84
C ALA A 235 -27.37 -6.90 6.95
N PHE A 236 -26.27 -7.34 6.33
CA PHE A 236 -25.82 -8.74 6.39
C PHE A 236 -25.41 -9.15 7.80
N SER A 237 -24.71 -8.28 8.55
CA SER A 237 -24.37 -8.52 9.95
C SER A 237 -25.62 -8.61 10.82
N GLY A 238 -26.61 -7.75 10.56
CA GLY A 238 -27.89 -7.76 11.25
C GLY A 238 -28.67 -9.07 11.04
N VAL A 239 -28.85 -9.47 9.78
CA VAL A 239 -29.51 -10.73 9.42
C VAL A 239 -28.71 -11.92 9.99
N GLY A 240 -27.42 -12.02 9.69
CA GLY A 240 -26.59 -13.14 10.13
C GLY A 240 -26.49 -13.25 11.65
N GLY A 241 -26.38 -12.13 12.35
CA GLY A 241 -26.33 -12.09 13.81
C GLY A 241 -27.65 -12.45 14.47
N LEU A 242 -28.79 -12.00 13.93
CA LEU A 242 -30.11 -12.31 14.49
C LEU A 242 -30.47 -13.79 14.28
N TYR A 243 -30.20 -14.35 13.10
CA TYR A 243 -30.36 -15.80 12.86
C TYR A 243 -29.39 -16.63 13.70
N GLY A 244 -28.14 -16.18 13.84
CA GLY A 244 -27.15 -16.82 14.70
C GLY A 244 -27.58 -16.81 16.18
N SER A 245 -28.15 -15.71 16.65
CA SER A 245 -28.71 -15.55 17.99
C SER A 245 -29.83 -16.56 18.25
N TYR A 246 -30.75 -16.77 17.29
CA TYR A 246 -31.85 -17.74 17.41
C TYR A 246 -31.35 -19.19 17.55
N HIS A 247 -30.33 -19.58 16.78
CA HIS A 247 -29.85 -20.96 16.80
C HIS A 247 -28.85 -21.27 17.93
N LEU A 248 -28.09 -20.27 18.37
CA LEU A 248 -27.04 -20.44 19.39
C LEU A 248 -27.51 -20.05 20.80
N ASP A 249 -28.74 -19.55 20.94
CA ASP A 249 -29.31 -19.04 22.20
C ASP A 249 -28.42 -17.96 22.86
N VAL A 250 -27.91 -17.05 22.02
CA VAL A 250 -27.04 -15.92 22.43
C VAL A 250 -27.82 -14.62 22.27
N ALA A 251 -27.54 -13.63 23.11
CA ALA A 251 -28.12 -12.29 22.97
C ALA A 251 -27.89 -11.70 21.55
N SER A 252 -28.95 -11.15 20.97
CA SER A 252 -28.98 -10.69 19.57
C SER A 252 -27.99 -9.56 19.27
N GLY A 253 -27.88 -8.57 20.17
CA GLY A 253 -26.92 -7.47 20.04
C GLY A 253 -25.47 -7.97 19.90
N PRO A 254 -24.91 -8.67 20.90
CA PRO A 254 -23.57 -9.25 20.82
C PRO A 254 -23.35 -10.17 19.60
N ALA A 255 -24.34 -10.98 19.21
CA ALA A 255 -24.24 -11.85 18.04
C ALA A 255 -24.02 -11.05 16.74
N ILE A 256 -24.77 -9.97 16.54
CA ILE A 256 -24.61 -9.08 15.38
C ILE A 256 -23.23 -8.39 15.40
N VAL A 257 -22.78 -7.93 16.57
CA VAL A 257 -21.45 -7.30 16.73
C VAL A 257 -20.32 -8.27 16.37
N LEU A 258 -20.42 -9.53 16.79
CA LEU A 258 -19.43 -10.56 16.47
C LEU A 258 -19.40 -10.86 14.97
N VAL A 259 -20.55 -10.95 14.30
CA VAL A 259 -20.61 -11.13 12.84
C VAL A 259 -19.97 -9.93 12.12
N ALA A 260 -20.30 -8.71 12.50
CA ALA A 260 -19.71 -7.51 11.91
C ALA A 260 -18.19 -7.44 12.11
N SER A 261 -17.72 -7.76 13.32
CA SER A 261 -16.29 -7.79 13.66
C SER A 261 -15.56 -8.90 12.89
N GLY A 262 -16.20 -10.06 12.72
CA GLY A 262 -15.67 -11.15 11.90
C GLY A 262 -15.52 -10.75 10.42
N LEU A 263 -16.51 -10.06 9.85
CA LEU A 263 -16.43 -9.52 8.49
C LEU A 263 -15.32 -8.48 8.35
N PHE A 264 -15.14 -7.62 9.36
CA PHE A 264 -14.04 -6.67 9.39
C PHE A 264 -12.68 -7.37 9.37
N VAL A 265 -12.46 -8.36 10.25
CA VAL A 265 -11.19 -9.12 10.31
C VAL A 265 -10.94 -9.87 9.01
N LEU A 266 -11.97 -10.53 8.46
CA LEU A 266 -11.86 -11.24 7.18
C LEU A 266 -11.47 -10.27 6.04
N THR A 267 -12.10 -9.10 6.01
CA THR A 267 -11.78 -8.05 5.04
C THR A 267 -10.38 -7.49 5.26
N LEU A 268 -9.95 -7.25 6.50
CA LEU A 268 -8.60 -6.80 6.80
C LEU A 268 -7.51 -7.77 6.30
N LEU A 269 -7.78 -9.07 6.37
CA LEU A 269 -6.87 -10.09 5.87
C LEU A 269 -6.87 -10.19 4.35
N LEU A 270 -8.06 -10.17 3.72
CA LEU A 270 -8.26 -10.49 2.31
C LEU A 270 -8.36 -9.28 1.38
N ALA A 271 -8.52 -8.05 1.90
CA ALA A 271 -8.83 -6.89 1.08
C ALA A 271 -7.78 -6.67 -0.04
N PRO A 272 -8.22 -6.45 -1.29
CA PRO A 272 -7.29 -6.18 -2.38
C PRO A 272 -6.54 -4.87 -2.11
N ARG A 273 -5.21 -4.90 -2.27
CA ARG A 273 -4.25 -3.78 -2.10
C ARG A 273 -4.04 -3.26 -0.67
N ARG A 274 -5.06 -3.28 0.19
CA ARG A 274 -4.95 -2.85 1.61
C ARG A 274 -4.82 -4.00 2.60
N GLY A 275 -5.18 -5.22 2.20
CA GLY A 275 -5.12 -6.40 3.05
C GLY A 275 -3.70 -6.90 3.26
N VAL A 276 -3.43 -7.37 4.48
CA VAL A 276 -2.10 -7.81 4.91
C VAL A 276 -1.59 -8.99 4.05
N LEU A 277 -2.48 -9.94 3.72
CA LEU A 277 -2.12 -11.10 2.90
C LEU A 277 -1.91 -10.73 1.44
N TRP A 278 -2.74 -9.82 0.91
CA TRP A 278 -2.60 -9.34 -0.47
C TRP A 278 -1.29 -8.58 -0.66
N GLN A 279 -0.90 -7.71 0.27
CA GLN A 279 0.37 -6.97 0.21
C GLN A 279 1.56 -7.93 0.26
N ARG A 280 1.55 -8.91 1.16
CA ARG A 280 2.59 -9.94 1.24
C ARG A 280 2.68 -10.80 -0.02
N TRP A 281 1.55 -11.13 -0.63
CA TRP A 281 1.52 -11.90 -1.88
C TRP A 281 2.01 -11.07 -3.07
N ALA A 282 1.57 -9.82 -3.19
CA ALA A 282 2.00 -8.90 -4.25
C ALA A 282 3.52 -8.61 -4.16
N GLN A 283 4.05 -8.37 -2.96
CA GLN A 283 5.49 -8.19 -2.72
C GLN A 283 6.32 -9.44 -3.06
N ARG A 284 5.79 -10.64 -2.80
CA ARG A 284 6.45 -11.90 -3.19
C ARG A 284 6.47 -12.07 -4.70
N ARG A 285 5.46 -11.61 -5.41
CA ARG A 285 5.37 -11.71 -6.87
C ARG A 285 6.33 -10.76 -7.57
N THR A 286 6.46 -9.51 -7.10
CA THR A 286 7.43 -8.54 -7.63
C THR A 286 8.87 -8.96 -7.35
N ARG A 287 9.19 -9.43 -6.13
CA ARG A 287 10.52 -9.93 -5.79
C ARG A 287 10.94 -11.15 -6.62
N ASN A 288 10.00 -12.06 -6.89
CA ASN A 288 10.29 -13.21 -7.74
C ASN A 288 10.55 -12.80 -9.20
N GLY A 289 9.86 -11.77 -9.71
CA GLY A 289 10.11 -11.22 -11.04
C GLY A 289 11.49 -10.58 -11.16
N ALA A 290 11.91 -9.81 -10.15
CA ALA A 290 13.25 -9.20 -10.11
C ALA A 290 14.37 -10.25 -10.23
N ILE A 291 14.32 -11.32 -9.42
CA ILE A 291 15.32 -12.41 -9.49
C ILE A 291 15.29 -13.12 -10.85
N ASP A 292 14.12 -13.26 -11.46
CA ASP A 292 14.00 -13.88 -12.79
C ASP A 292 14.63 -12.99 -13.88
N ASP A 293 14.42 -11.67 -13.80
CA ASP A 293 15.01 -10.68 -14.71
C ASP A 293 16.54 -10.61 -14.53
N ASP A 294 17.05 -10.59 -13.28
CA ASP A 294 18.49 -10.57 -12.98
C ASP A 294 19.19 -11.84 -13.47
N LEU A 295 18.57 -13.01 -13.28
CA LEU A 295 19.12 -14.27 -13.79
C LEU A 295 19.22 -14.25 -15.32
N LEU A 296 18.23 -13.67 -15.99
CA LEU A 296 18.22 -13.57 -17.44
C LEU A 296 19.30 -12.60 -17.96
N LYS A 297 19.51 -11.47 -17.29
CA LYS A 297 20.62 -10.53 -17.54
C LYS A 297 21.98 -11.23 -17.38
N ASP A 298 22.22 -11.86 -16.23
CA ASP A 298 23.48 -12.54 -15.92
C ASP A 298 23.77 -13.69 -16.88
N ALA A 299 22.74 -14.44 -17.29
CA ALA A 299 22.87 -15.48 -18.30
C ALA A 299 23.33 -14.92 -19.65
N LEU A 300 22.76 -13.80 -20.10
CA LEU A 300 23.15 -13.18 -21.36
C LEU A 300 24.58 -12.64 -21.29
N LEU A 301 24.94 -11.94 -20.22
CA LEU A 301 26.28 -11.36 -20.05
C LEU A 301 27.35 -12.46 -19.97
N ALA A 302 27.11 -13.50 -19.17
CA ALA A 302 28.04 -14.63 -19.05
C ALA A 302 28.27 -15.36 -20.38
N GLU A 303 27.20 -15.59 -21.16
CA GLU A 303 27.31 -16.30 -22.45
C GLU A 303 27.89 -15.42 -23.56
N ARG A 304 27.46 -14.15 -23.67
CA ARG A 304 27.79 -13.27 -24.80
C ARG A 304 29.03 -12.41 -24.60
N GLU A 305 29.26 -11.90 -23.39
CA GLU A 305 30.40 -11.01 -23.12
C GLU A 305 31.64 -11.80 -22.66
N GLU A 306 31.43 -12.84 -21.85
CA GLU A 306 32.52 -13.61 -21.22
C GLU A 306 32.77 -14.97 -21.87
N GLY A 307 31.83 -15.49 -22.66
CA GLY A 307 31.95 -16.79 -23.32
C GLY A 307 31.91 -17.98 -22.35
N LEU A 308 31.30 -17.80 -21.17
CA LEU A 308 31.17 -18.83 -20.15
C LEU A 308 30.02 -19.80 -20.45
N ALA A 309 30.22 -21.07 -20.12
CA ALA A 309 29.15 -22.06 -20.16
C ALA A 309 28.18 -21.85 -18.99
N LEU A 310 26.89 -21.70 -19.31
CA LEU A 310 25.86 -21.44 -18.32
C LEU A 310 25.52 -22.71 -17.51
N THR A 311 25.73 -22.62 -16.20
CA THR A 311 25.39 -23.67 -15.22
C THR A 311 24.53 -23.12 -14.08
N THR A 312 23.81 -24.01 -13.39
CA THR A 312 22.98 -23.60 -12.25
C THR A 312 23.81 -23.05 -11.09
N ALA A 313 25.03 -23.58 -10.90
CA ALA A 313 25.96 -23.13 -9.89
C ALA A 313 26.47 -21.71 -10.20
N LEU A 314 26.93 -21.47 -11.44
CA LEU A 314 27.45 -20.17 -11.88
C LEU A 314 26.43 -19.04 -11.64
N LEU A 315 25.19 -19.21 -12.12
CA LEU A 315 24.16 -18.17 -11.98
C LEU A 315 23.71 -17.97 -10.53
N GLY A 316 23.70 -19.04 -9.72
CA GLY A 316 23.38 -18.91 -8.30
C GLY A 316 24.45 -18.13 -7.51
N GLU A 317 25.72 -18.39 -7.82
CA GLU A 317 26.86 -17.72 -7.19
C GLU A 317 26.92 -16.23 -7.54
N ARG A 318 26.77 -15.87 -8.83
CA ARG A 318 26.81 -14.47 -9.28
C ARG A 318 25.71 -13.60 -8.66
N LEU A 319 24.49 -14.14 -8.56
CA LEU A 319 23.36 -13.44 -7.93
C LEU A 319 23.42 -13.45 -6.39
N GLY A 320 24.32 -14.21 -5.77
CA GLY A 320 24.37 -14.38 -4.32
C GLY A 320 23.10 -15.02 -3.73
N VAL A 321 22.40 -15.85 -4.51
CA VAL A 321 21.15 -16.50 -4.09
C VAL A 321 21.33 -17.99 -3.84
N THR A 322 20.49 -18.56 -2.97
CA THR A 322 20.55 -19.99 -2.66
C THR A 322 20.23 -20.85 -3.87
N ALA A 323 20.87 -22.02 -3.98
CA ALA A 323 20.61 -22.99 -5.07
C ALA A 323 19.13 -23.34 -5.24
N ALA A 324 18.35 -23.37 -4.15
CA ALA A 324 16.91 -23.60 -4.19
C ALA A 324 16.14 -22.44 -4.87
N THR A 325 16.60 -21.20 -4.70
CA THR A 325 16.03 -20.01 -5.34
C THR A 325 16.38 -19.99 -6.82
N THR A 326 17.64 -20.23 -7.18
CA THR A 326 18.10 -20.34 -8.57
C THR A 326 17.30 -21.37 -9.34
N ARG A 327 17.14 -22.58 -8.79
CA ARG A 327 16.34 -23.65 -9.44
C ARG A 327 14.88 -23.26 -9.64
N ARG A 328 14.27 -22.56 -8.68
CA ARG A 328 12.87 -22.09 -8.81
C ARG A 328 12.73 -21.04 -9.92
N SER A 329 13.67 -20.10 -10.00
CA SER A 329 13.71 -19.09 -11.05
C SER A 329 13.95 -19.70 -12.43
N LEU A 330 14.93 -20.60 -12.56
CA LEU A 330 15.16 -21.37 -13.78
C LEU A 330 13.92 -22.17 -14.21
N ALA A 331 13.22 -22.80 -13.27
CA ALA A 331 11.97 -23.51 -13.57
C ALA A 331 10.83 -22.58 -14.02
N ARG A 332 10.80 -21.31 -13.56
CA ARG A 332 9.82 -20.30 -14.02
C ARG A 332 10.17 -19.81 -15.42
N LEU A 333 11.42 -19.43 -15.64
CA LEU A 333 11.91 -18.95 -16.94
C LEU A 333 11.81 -20.04 -18.02
N ALA A 334 12.10 -21.29 -17.68
CA ALA A 334 11.93 -22.43 -18.60
C ALA A 334 10.46 -22.68 -18.96
N ARG A 335 9.54 -22.61 -17.98
CA ARG A 335 8.09 -22.70 -18.23
C ARG A 335 7.56 -21.52 -19.03
N GLY A 336 8.18 -20.35 -18.90
CA GLY A 336 7.89 -19.16 -19.68
C GLY A 336 8.49 -19.17 -21.09
N GLY A 337 9.25 -20.21 -21.46
CA GLY A 337 9.87 -20.32 -22.79
C GLY A 337 11.07 -19.41 -23.01
N LEU A 338 11.62 -18.79 -21.96
CA LEU A 338 12.76 -17.86 -22.06
C LEU A 338 14.12 -18.58 -22.04
N LEU A 339 14.18 -19.79 -21.49
CA LEU A 339 15.40 -20.60 -21.51
C LEU A 339 15.10 -22.09 -21.64
N LEU A 340 16.08 -22.83 -22.13
CA LEU A 340 16.14 -24.28 -22.13
C LEU A 340 17.00 -24.71 -20.96
N TRP A 341 16.40 -25.45 -20.02
CA TRP A 341 17.11 -25.98 -18.86
C TRP A 341 17.01 -27.50 -18.85
N ARG A 342 18.15 -28.18 -19.09
CA ARG A 342 18.23 -29.64 -19.11
C ARG A 342 19.45 -30.10 -18.31
N GLY A 343 19.18 -30.79 -17.19
CA GLY A 343 20.24 -31.15 -16.24
C GLY A 343 20.86 -29.91 -15.61
N ASP A 344 22.16 -29.72 -15.81
CA ASP A 344 22.90 -28.53 -15.36
C ASP A 344 23.23 -27.55 -16.49
N ARG A 345 22.84 -27.85 -17.74
CA ARG A 345 23.08 -26.95 -18.88
C ARG A 345 21.89 -26.03 -19.09
N ILE A 346 22.20 -24.76 -19.31
CA ILE A 346 21.23 -23.69 -19.59
C ILE A 346 21.56 -23.10 -20.97
N ALA A 347 20.55 -22.81 -21.77
CA ALA A 347 20.69 -22.06 -23.01
C ALA A 347 19.51 -21.09 -23.14
N LEU A 348 19.78 -19.84 -23.54
CA LEU A 348 18.72 -18.85 -23.78
C LEU A 348 17.94 -19.22 -25.06
N THR A 349 16.62 -19.03 -25.04
CA THR A 349 15.81 -19.08 -26.27
C THR A 349 15.92 -17.74 -27.00
N PRO A 350 15.53 -17.65 -28.29
CA PRO A 350 15.50 -16.37 -29.01
C PRO A 350 14.59 -15.31 -28.35
N GLU A 351 13.59 -15.74 -27.57
CA GLU A 351 12.73 -14.83 -26.81
C GLU A 351 13.41 -14.40 -25.50
N GLY A 352 14.04 -15.34 -24.78
CA GLY A 352 14.83 -15.02 -23.59
C GLY A 352 16.00 -14.10 -23.88
N GLU A 353 16.69 -14.30 -25.00
CA GLU A 353 17.78 -13.43 -25.43
C GLU A 353 17.30 -12.01 -25.74
N ARG A 354 16.16 -11.86 -26.44
CA ARG A 354 15.54 -10.56 -26.68
C ARG A 354 15.19 -9.87 -25.36
N ARG A 355 14.53 -10.60 -24.45
CA ARG A 355 14.14 -10.06 -23.14
C ARG A 355 15.34 -9.67 -22.29
N ALA A 356 16.38 -10.51 -22.25
CA ALA A 356 17.63 -10.23 -21.55
C ALA A 356 18.31 -8.97 -22.11
N THR A 357 18.30 -8.81 -23.43
CA THR A 357 18.90 -7.66 -24.11
C THR A 357 18.16 -6.37 -23.76
N GLU A 358 16.82 -6.39 -23.68
CA GLU A 358 16.02 -5.25 -23.20
C GLU A 358 16.36 -4.86 -21.77
N LEU A 359 16.55 -5.86 -20.90
CA LEU A 359 16.92 -5.64 -19.49
C LEU A 359 18.33 -5.04 -19.38
N VAL A 360 19.30 -5.57 -20.11
CA VAL A 360 20.68 -5.01 -20.17
C VAL A 360 20.67 -3.58 -20.73
N ARG A 361 19.88 -3.30 -21.79
CA ARG A 361 19.72 -1.94 -22.31
C ARG A 361 19.14 -1.00 -21.24
N THR A 362 18.12 -1.45 -20.51
CA THR A 362 17.47 -0.67 -19.45
C THR A 362 18.47 -0.32 -18.35
N LEU A 363 19.23 -1.31 -17.88
CA LEU A 363 20.26 -1.12 -16.87
C LEU A 363 21.31 -0.11 -17.33
N ARG A 364 21.93 -0.33 -18.49
CA ARG A 364 23.00 0.55 -19.00
C ARG A 364 22.55 1.98 -19.24
N LEU A 365 21.36 2.19 -19.78
CA LEU A 365 20.80 3.54 -19.94
C LEU A 365 20.53 4.22 -18.59
N LEU A 366 20.06 3.46 -17.61
CA LEU A 366 19.84 3.96 -16.26
C LEU A 366 21.17 4.33 -15.59
N GLU A 367 22.21 3.53 -15.77
CA GLU A 367 23.56 3.83 -15.30
C GLU A 367 24.09 5.13 -15.92
N THR A 368 23.95 5.29 -17.24
CA THR A 368 24.29 6.55 -17.94
C THR A 368 23.50 7.73 -17.39
N TYR A 369 22.20 7.58 -17.16
CA TYR A 369 21.37 8.64 -16.58
C TYR A 369 21.82 9.02 -15.17
N LEU A 370 22.10 8.05 -14.32
CA LEU A 370 22.57 8.28 -12.95
C LEU A 370 23.92 9.01 -12.95
N HIS A 371 24.81 8.68 -13.88
CA HIS A 371 26.11 9.34 -14.03
C HIS A 371 25.97 10.76 -14.60
N ASP A 372 25.37 10.91 -15.78
CA ASP A 372 25.41 12.15 -16.55
C ASP A 372 24.41 13.21 -16.05
N VAL A 373 23.29 12.77 -15.47
CA VAL A 373 22.19 13.66 -15.05
C VAL A 373 22.11 13.80 -13.53
N GLU A 374 22.19 12.70 -12.79
CA GLU A 374 22.16 12.73 -11.32
C GLU A 374 23.55 12.91 -10.67
N ALA A 375 24.63 12.94 -11.46
CA ALA A 375 26.01 13.08 -10.99
C ALA A 375 26.40 12.06 -9.90
N VAL A 376 25.87 10.84 -10.01
CA VAL A 376 26.20 9.74 -9.10
C VAL A 376 27.65 9.29 -9.33
N PRO A 377 28.49 9.17 -8.28
CA PRO A 377 29.85 8.67 -8.41
C PRO A 377 29.88 7.26 -9.03
N ILE A 378 30.84 7.02 -9.93
CA ILE A 378 30.91 5.81 -10.77
C ILE A 378 30.91 4.50 -9.96
N GLU A 379 31.51 4.50 -8.78
CA GLU A 379 31.52 3.36 -7.85
C GLU A 379 30.15 3.02 -7.25
N ASN A 380 29.19 3.95 -7.27
CA ASN A 380 27.87 3.82 -6.66
C ASN A 380 26.74 3.65 -7.68
N ILE A 381 27.02 3.81 -8.98
CA ILE A 381 26.00 3.78 -10.03
C ILE A 381 25.26 2.45 -10.03
N ARG A 382 25.99 1.32 -10.09
CA ARG A 382 25.39 -0.02 -10.18
C ARG A 382 24.41 -0.30 -9.03
N ALA A 383 24.85 0.00 -7.80
CA ALA A 383 24.04 -0.20 -6.60
C ALA A 383 22.77 0.68 -6.56
N GLN A 384 22.76 1.81 -7.26
CA GLN A 384 21.57 2.64 -7.43
C GLN A 384 20.69 2.17 -8.60
N ALA A 385 21.31 1.72 -9.69
CA ALA A 385 20.61 1.23 -10.87
C ALA A 385 19.80 -0.04 -10.55
N ASP A 386 20.40 -1.03 -9.88
CA ASP A 386 19.74 -2.29 -9.47
C ASP A 386 18.48 -2.04 -8.61
N LYS A 387 18.47 -0.95 -7.82
CA LYS A 387 17.30 -0.60 -6.98
C LYS A 387 16.13 -0.02 -7.77
N ARG A 388 16.39 0.54 -8.94
CA ARG A 388 15.40 1.33 -9.71
C ARG A 388 15.00 0.64 -11.02
N GLU A 389 15.82 -0.26 -11.57
CA GLU A 389 15.61 -0.84 -12.89
C GLU A 389 14.25 -1.55 -13.06
N HIS A 390 13.77 -2.28 -12.05
CA HIS A 390 12.48 -2.99 -12.12
C HIS A 390 11.25 -2.09 -11.99
N ALA A 391 11.43 -0.80 -11.69
CA ALA A 391 10.35 0.17 -11.59
C ALA A 391 10.09 0.94 -12.90
N LEU A 392 11.00 0.82 -13.87
CA LEU A 392 10.92 1.56 -15.13
C LEU A 392 9.99 0.87 -16.13
N SER A 393 9.10 1.66 -16.75
CA SER A 393 8.33 1.21 -17.91
C SER A 393 9.16 1.34 -19.19
N ALA A 394 8.81 0.57 -20.22
CA ALA A 394 9.47 0.67 -21.53
C ALA A 394 9.43 2.10 -22.11
N ASP A 395 8.32 2.82 -21.91
CA ASP A 395 8.17 4.22 -22.33
C ASP A 395 9.12 5.16 -21.57
N ALA A 396 9.34 4.91 -20.27
CA ALA A 396 10.27 5.70 -19.47
C ALA A 396 11.73 5.46 -19.90
N VAL A 397 12.09 4.21 -20.21
CA VAL A 397 13.42 3.87 -20.73
C VAL A 397 13.67 4.55 -22.08
N GLU A 398 12.67 4.61 -22.95
CA GLU A 398 12.76 5.29 -24.24
C GLU A 398 12.88 6.81 -24.08
N ALA A 399 12.10 7.41 -23.17
CA ALA A 399 12.24 8.82 -22.85
C ALA A 399 13.63 9.15 -22.29
N MET A 400 14.19 8.26 -21.46
CA MET A 400 15.55 8.38 -20.93
C MET A 400 16.61 8.29 -22.02
N ALA A 401 16.51 7.34 -22.95
CA ALA A 401 17.42 7.24 -24.09
C ALA A 401 17.46 8.53 -24.92
N ARG A 402 16.28 9.09 -25.22
CA ARG A 402 16.17 10.36 -25.96
C ARG A 402 16.75 11.55 -25.20
N LEU A 403 16.53 11.59 -23.88
CA LEU A 403 17.09 12.63 -23.03
C LEU A 403 18.63 12.59 -23.00
N LEU A 404 19.21 11.40 -23.04
CA LEU A 404 20.66 11.18 -23.09
C LEU A 404 21.28 11.31 -24.49
N GLY A 405 20.47 11.54 -25.53
CA GLY A 405 20.95 11.65 -26.91
C GLY A 405 21.36 10.31 -27.55
N ASP A 406 20.68 9.21 -27.18
CA ASP A 406 20.93 7.85 -27.70
C ASP A 406 22.39 7.39 -27.57
N PRO A 407 22.91 7.31 -26.32
CA PRO A 407 24.28 6.90 -26.07
C PRO A 407 24.55 5.48 -26.58
N ARG A 408 25.77 5.27 -27.07
CA ARG A 408 26.23 3.96 -27.59
C ARG A 408 26.92 3.11 -26.53
N THR A 409 27.43 3.72 -25.47
CA THR A 409 28.16 3.07 -24.38
C THR A 409 27.70 3.62 -23.05
N ASP A 410 27.80 2.79 -22.01
CA ASP A 410 27.57 3.20 -20.62
C ASP A 410 28.82 3.91 -20.02
N PRO A 411 28.74 4.42 -18.78
CA PRO A 411 29.87 5.09 -18.12
C PRO A 411 31.12 4.23 -17.90
N HIS A 412 31.00 2.90 -18.02
CA HIS A 412 32.10 1.94 -17.88
C HIS A 412 32.67 1.51 -19.23
N GLY A 413 32.06 1.94 -20.34
CA GLY A 413 32.48 1.63 -21.71
C GLY A 413 31.86 0.37 -22.30
N HIS A 414 30.85 -0.23 -21.65
CA HIS A 414 30.13 -1.35 -22.25
C HIS A 414 29.11 -0.86 -23.29
N PRO A 415 28.92 -1.60 -24.39
CA PRO A 415 28.02 -1.21 -25.46
C PRO A 415 26.55 -1.26 -25.03
N ILE A 416 25.78 -0.22 -25.31
CA ILE A 416 24.33 -0.18 -25.06
C ILE A 416 23.62 -0.84 -26.26
N PRO A 417 22.87 -1.94 -26.06
CA PRO A 417 22.14 -2.59 -27.15
C PRO A 417 21.19 -1.61 -27.84
N GLN A 418 21.25 -1.52 -29.18
CA GLN A 418 20.42 -0.59 -29.97
C GLN A 418 19.15 -1.27 -30.49
N ARG A 419 18.06 -0.50 -30.63
CA ARG A 419 16.75 -1.02 -31.06
C ARG A 419 16.68 -1.31 -32.58
N ASP A 420 17.43 -0.53 -33.37
CA ASP A 420 17.38 -0.55 -34.84
C ASP A 420 18.48 -1.37 -35.52
N ALA A 421 19.30 -2.10 -34.75
CA ALA A 421 20.17 -3.11 -35.32
C ALA A 421 19.28 -4.23 -35.86
N GLY A 422 19.11 -4.29 -37.19
CA GLY A 422 18.32 -5.32 -37.88
C GLY A 422 18.76 -6.75 -37.54
N LEU A 423 18.10 -7.73 -38.15
CA LEU A 423 18.25 -9.19 -37.97
C LEU A 423 19.66 -9.79 -38.25
N GLU A 424 20.74 -9.04 -38.04
CA GLU A 424 22.12 -9.52 -37.91
C GLU A 424 22.49 -9.89 -36.45
N GLY A 425 21.50 -10.18 -35.59
CA GLY A 425 21.71 -10.77 -34.27
C GLY A 425 22.46 -9.90 -33.24
N PRO A 426 22.61 -10.39 -32.00
CA PRO A 426 23.27 -9.69 -30.90
C PRO A 426 24.80 -9.70 -31.05
N GLN A 427 25.31 -9.14 -32.16
CA GLN A 427 26.73 -8.86 -32.34
C GLN A 427 27.21 -7.66 -31.50
N VAL A 428 26.29 -6.94 -30.86
CA VAL A 428 26.53 -5.67 -30.14
C VAL A 428 27.07 -5.86 -28.72
N LEU A 429 26.95 -7.05 -28.12
CA LEU A 429 27.44 -7.31 -26.76
C LEU A 429 28.86 -7.87 -26.69
N ARG A 430 29.47 -8.22 -27.83
CA ARG A 430 30.87 -8.66 -27.79
C ARG A 430 31.73 -7.52 -27.25
N ARG A 431 32.42 -7.81 -26.14
CA ARG A 431 33.41 -6.93 -25.49
C ARG A 431 34.20 -6.22 -26.60
N ILE A 432 34.17 -4.88 -26.62
CA ILE A 432 34.91 -4.09 -27.61
C ILE A 432 36.34 -4.63 -27.59
N ALA A 433 36.84 -5.02 -28.77
CA ALA A 433 38.10 -5.73 -28.94
C ALA A 433 39.28 -4.88 -28.41
N GLY A 434 39.53 -4.99 -27.11
CA GLY A 434 40.58 -4.32 -26.37
C GLY A 434 41.47 -5.36 -25.69
N GLN A 435 42.76 -5.11 -25.70
CA GLN A 435 43.71 -5.93 -24.96
C GLN A 435 43.62 -5.54 -23.47
N SER A 436 43.67 -6.52 -22.57
CA SER A 436 43.82 -6.22 -21.14
C SER A 436 45.11 -5.42 -20.93
N LEU A 437 45.04 -4.38 -20.09
CA LEU A 437 46.21 -3.55 -19.78
C LEU A 437 47.34 -4.40 -19.17
N ALA A 438 47.00 -5.42 -18.38
CA ALA A 438 47.95 -6.40 -17.85
C ALA A 438 48.77 -7.13 -18.94
N ALA A 439 48.22 -7.30 -20.14
CA ALA A 439 48.90 -7.94 -21.26
C ALA A 439 49.68 -6.94 -22.14
N THR A 440 49.62 -5.63 -21.85
CA THR A 440 50.26 -4.57 -22.65
C THR A 440 51.74 -4.44 -22.33
N ILE A 441 52.59 -4.30 -23.36
CA ILE A 441 54.05 -4.26 -23.22
C ILE A 441 54.50 -2.86 -22.72
N ALA A 442 55.56 -2.80 -21.92
CA ALA A 442 56.17 -1.53 -21.51
C ALA A 442 56.57 -0.66 -22.71
N GLY A 443 56.33 0.65 -22.60
CA GLY A 443 56.47 1.63 -23.67
C GLY A 443 55.29 1.69 -24.64
N GLN A 444 54.30 0.79 -24.51
CA GLN A 444 53.04 0.85 -25.25
C GLN A 444 51.90 1.32 -24.36
N GLY A 445 50.80 1.66 -25.01
CA GLY A 445 49.62 2.20 -24.38
C GLY A 445 48.46 2.20 -25.33
N GLY A 446 47.36 2.76 -24.87
CA GLY A 446 46.15 2.86 -25.64
C GLY A 446 45.12 3.76 -24.96
N ARG A 447 44.03 3.99 -25.68
CA ARG A 447 42.84 4.60 -25.10
C ARG A 447 42.07 3.53 -24.33
N VAL A 448 41.73 3.79 -23.07
CA VAL A 448 40.87 2.91 -22.28
C VAL A 448 39.54 2.78 -22.99
N SER A 449 39.21 1.58 -23.42
CA SER A 449 37.96 1.29 -24.10
C SER A 449 36.86 0.93 -23.12
N MET A 450 37.22 0.27 -22.01
CA MET A 450 36.26 -0.28 -21.05
C MET A 450 36.97 -0.62 -19.74
N ILE A 451 36.24 -0.49 -18.63
CA ILE A 451 36.62 -0.97 -17.30
C ILE A 451 35.59 -1.98 -16.79
N SER A 452 36.02 -3.01 -16.07
CA SER A 452 35.12 -4.00 -15.45
C SER A 452 34.40 -3.41 -14.24
N ASP A 453 33.08 -3.58 -14.16
CA ASP A 453 32.21 -3.09 -13.08
C ASP A 453 31.87 -4.17 -12.02
N ASP A 454 32.49 -5.35 -12.11
CA ASP A 454 32.24 -6.51 -11.22
C ASP A 454 32.55 -6.24 -9.73
N ARG A 455 33.33 -5.20 -9.42
CA ARG A 455 33.73 -4.83 -8.06
C ARG A 455 33.76 -3.31 -7.86
N ALA A 456 32.78 -2.80 -7.11
CA ALA A 456 32.64 -1.38 -6.82
C ALA A 456 33.87 -0.74 -6.16
N ASP A 457 34.57 -1.48 -5.29
CA ASP A 457 35.76 -0.97 -4.61
C ASP A 457 36.93 -0.74 -5.57
N LEU A 458 37.10 -1.63 -6.56
CA LEU A 458 38.10 -1.50 -7.62
C LEU A 458 37.73 -0.39 -8.60
N VAL A 459 36.44 -0.24 -8.94
CA VAL A 459 35.94 0.86 -9.79
C VAL A 459 36.25 2.22 -9.15
N GLY A 460 36.01 2.36 -7.84
CA GLY A 460 36.35 3.59 -7.11
C GLY A 460 37.85 3.87 -7.08
N GLU A 461 38.70 2.84 -7.06
CA GLU A 461 40.15 3.00 -7.18
C GLU A 461 40.57 3.43 -8.59
N MET A 462 40.02 2.79 -9.64
CA MET A 462 40.25 3.18 -11.03
C MET A 462 39.86 4.65 -11.28
N ALA A 463 38.71 5.08 -10.77
CA ALA A 463 38.24 6.45 -10.89
C ALA A 463 39.17 7.46 -10.20
N ARG A 464 39.65 7.14 -8.98
CA ARG A 464 40.64 7.98 -8.27
C ARG A 464 41.97 8.11 -9.01
N LEU A 465 42.38 7.05 -9.72
CA LEU A 465 43.58 7.06 -10.55
C LEU A 465 43.37 7.77 -11.90
N GLY A 466 42.12 8.11 -12.27
CA GLY A 466 41.78 8.69 -13.58
C GLY A 466 41.67 7.65 -14.70
N ILE A 467 41.61 6.36 -14.37
CA ILE A 467 41.41 5.27 -15.34
C ILE A 467 39.93 5.10 -15.60
N LEU A 468 39.40 5.94 -16.48
CA LEU A 468 38.03 5.88 -16.97
C LEU A 468 38.02 5.61 -18.47
N PRO A 469 36.88 5.20 -19.06
CA PRO A 469 36.76 5.14 -20.51
C PRO A 469 37.23 6.45 -21.17
N ASP A 470 37.88 6.31 -22.33
CA ASP A 470 38.55 7.38 -23.09
C ASP A 470 39.84 7.98 -22.50
N ALA A 471 40.25 7.61 -21.28
CA ALA A 471 41.56 8.00 -20.75
C ALA A 471 42.72 7.38 -21.55
N HIS A 472 43.84 8.10 -21.72
CA HIS A 472 45.03 7.55 -22.36
C HIS A 472 45.95 6.94 -21.34
N VAL A 473 46.25 5.64 -21.48
CA VAL A 473 47.13 4.94 -20.53
C VAL A 473 48.36 4.41 -21.26
N THR A 474 49.54 4.72 -20.72
CA THR A 474 50.82 4.18 -21.19
C THR A 474 51.45 3.33 -20.09
N VAL A 475 51.83 2.10 -20.41
CA VAL A 475 52.58 1.22 -19.51
C VAL A 475 54.05 1.63 -19.54
N LEU A 476 54.61 2.07 -18.42
CA LEU A 476 56.00 2.47 -18.30
C LEU A 476 56.90 1.28 -17.96
N ALA A 477 56.46 0.43 -17.04
CA ALA A 477 57.19 -0.76 -16.61
C ALA A 477 56.23 -1.82 -16.04
N HIS A 478 56.65 -3.09 -16.11
CA HIS A 478 56.03 -4.18 -15.36
C HIS A 478 56.75 -4.32 -14.03
N GLU A 479 55.99 -4.30 -12.93
CA GLU A 479 56.50 -4.44 -11.56
C GLU A 479 56.00 -5.77 -10.95
N PRO A 480 56.64 -6.32 -9.91
CA PRO A 480 56.24 -7.60 -9.32
C PRO A 480 54.77 -7.68 -8.89
N ASP A 481 54.22 -6.56 -8.41
CA ASP A 481 52.86 -6.46 -7.87
C ASP A 481 51.86 -5.79 -8.85
N GLY A 482 52.28 -5.49 -10.09
CA GLY A 482 51.41 -4.85 -11.07
C GLY A 482 52.13 -4.10 -12.19
N LEU A 483 51.63 -2.92 -12.54
CA LEU A 483 52.15 -2.08 -13.61
C LEU A 483 52.47 -0.68 -13.10
N ARG A 484 53.54 -0.08 -13.59
CA ARG A 484 53.73 1.37 -13.48
C ARG A 484 53.18 2.03 -14.73
N VAL A 485 52.16 2.86 -14.59
CA VAL A 485 51.44 3.46 -15.70
C VAL A 485 51.47 4.98 -15.64
N ARG A 486 51.37 5.62 -16.79
CA ARG A 486 51.06 7.04 -16.91
C ARG A 486 49.67 7.18 -17.53
N ILE A 487 48.82 7.97 -16.88
CA ILE A 487 47.44 8.21 -17.28
C ILE A 487 47.36 9.67 -17.72
N ASP A 488 47.03 9.89 -18.98
CA ASP A 488 47.09 11.19 -19.67
C ASP A 488 48.39 11.95 -19.36
N HIS A 489 48.28 13.14 -18.77
CA HIS A 489 49.41 14.00 -18.38
C HIS A 489 49.75 13.93 -16.88
N ALA A 490 49.17 12.98 -16.14
CA ALA A 490 49.40 12.83 -14.71
C ALA A 490 50.78 12.23 -14.39
N GLU A 491 51.16 12.31 -13.11
CA GLU A 491 52.37 11.64 -12.63
C GLU A 491 52.26 10.11 -12.74
N PRO A 492 53.38 9.40 -12.97
CA PRO A 492 53.40 7.94 -12.99
C PRO A 492 52.83 7.32 -11.70
N ALA A 493 51.79 6.51 -11.84
CA ALA A 493 51.14 5.81 -10.73
C ALA A 493 51.40 4.29 -10.82
N GLY A 494 51.43 3.64 -9.66
CA GLY A 494 51.41 2.18 -9.57
C GLY A 494 49.98 1.67 -9.72
N LEU A 495 49.79 0.60 -10.48
CA LEU A 495 48.52 -0.05 -10.73
C LEU A 495 48.62 -1.51 -10.34
N SER A 496 47.72 -1.99 -9.48
CA SER A 496 47.74 -3.40 -9.06
C SER A 496 47.50 -4.35 -10.23
N ALA A 497 48.07 -5.56 -10.17
CA ALA A 497 47.81 -6.60 -11.16
C ALA A 497 46.31 -6.94 -11.29
N GLU A 498 45.53 -6.76 -10.21
CA GLU A 498 44.10 -6.99 -10.22
C GLU A 498 43.33 -5.95 -11.04
N ILE A 499 43.67 -4.66 -10.89
CA ILE A 499 43.08 -3.57 -11.69
C ILE A 499 43.54 -3.67 -13.14
N ALA A 500 44.84 -3.95 -13.37
CA ALA A 500 45.39 -4.08 -14.73
C ALA A 500 44.67 -5.16 -15.57
N ARG A 501 44.19 -6.24 -14.94
CA ARG A 501 43.39 -7.28 -15.64
C ARG A 501 41.98 -6.83 -16.02
N ARG A 502 41.45 -5.81 -15.33
CA ARG A 502 40.07 -5.31 -15.47
C ARG A 502 39.95 -4.04 -16.32
N VAL A 503 41.08 -3.46 -16.71
CA VAL A 503 41.16 -2.33 -17.62
C VAL A 503 41.48 -2.84 -19.02
N PHE A 504 40.66 -2.44 -20.01
CA PHE A 504 40.83 -2.83 -21.40
C PHE A 504 41.16 -1.60 -22.23
N VAL A 505 42.17 -1.73 -23.09
CA VAL A 505 42.66 -0.63 -23.93
C VAL A 505 42.60 -0.99 -25.41
N MET A 506 42.27 0.00 -26.24
CA MET A 506 42.54 -0.03 -27.67
C MET A 506 43.98 0.46 -27.90
N PRO A 507 44.91 -0.42 -28.31
CA PRO A 507 46.31 -0.06 -28.42
C PRO A 507 46.54 0.99 -29.51
N TRP A 508 47.53 1.86 -29.32
CA TRP A 508 47.95 2.80 -30.36
C TRP A 508 48.53 2.06 -31.57
N PRO A 509 48.37 2.59 -32.80
CA PRO A 509 49.10 2.09 -33.96
C PRO A 509 50.60 2.08 -33.66
N ARG A 510 51.29 0.96 -33.88
CA ARG A 510 52.74 0.88 -33.66
C ARG A 510 53.44 1.95 -34.49
N ILE A 511 53.99 2.97 -33.86
CA ILE A 511 54.99 3.82 -34.49
C ILE A 511 56.23 2.94 -34.64
N VAL A 512 56.48 2.45 -35.85
CA VAL A 512 57.76 1.80 -36.20
C VAL A 512 58.84 2.85 -35.98
N ALA A 513 59.75 2.58 -35.04
CA ALA A 513 60.86 3.46 -34.73
C ALA A 513 61.74 3.69 -35.98
N GLN A 514 61.64 4.87 -36.58
CA GLN A 514 62.75 5.45 -37.33
C GLN A 514 63.64 6.21 -36.35
N ARG A 515 64.73 5.56 -35.94
CA ARG A 515 66.07 6.18 -35.82
C ARG A 515 67.09 5.09 -35.52
N ALA A 516 67.63 4.52 -36.60
CA ALA A 516 69.02 4.16 -36.68
C ALA A 516 69.81 5.42 -37.05
N ALA A 517 70.77 5.80 -36.21
CA ALA A 517 72.04 6.49 -36.48
C ALA A 517 72.55 7.08 -35.16
#